data_AF-A0A602CP08-F1
#
_entry.id   AF-A0A602CP08-F1
#
_cell.length_a   1.000
_cell.length_b   1.000
_cell.length_c   1.000
_cell.angle_alpha   90.00
_cell.angle_beta   90.00
_cell.angle_gamma   90.00
#
_symmetry.space_group_name_H-M   'P 1'
#
loop_
_entity.id
_entity.type
_entity.pdbx_description
1 polymer ?
#
loop_
_entity_poly.entity_id
_entity_poly.type
_entity_poly.pdbx_seq_one_letter_code
_entity_poly.pdbx_strand_id
1 'polypeptide(L)'
;LDEMKFIPAAKDYGLGQYRQAVIRYDAVLSWARFPYRLCPPQLLMSLLAAWLDDADRDLLDEVGLSEAEPDWDVSVEDEETATVVLTVPMVEELVIRQDENGAIPWRGERWSLADPEIWTALTASIFSVDETGAPVSGEI
;
A
#
# COMPACT_ATOMS: atom_id res chain seq x y z
N LEU A 1 -9.22 -16.25 -3.63
CA LEU A 1 -9.15 -14.95 -2.94
C LEU A 1 -9.51 -15.21 -1.48
N ASP A 2 -8.73 -16.06 -0.81
CA ASP A 2 -8.93 -16.32 0.62
C ASP A 2 -8.18 -15.22 1.37
N GLU A 3 -8.84 -14.61 2.36
CA GLU A 3 -8.32 -13.54 3.25
C GLU A 3 -8.23 -12.09 2.74
N MET A 4 -9.05 -11.68 1.76
CA MET A 4 -9.30 -10.24 1.60
C MET A 4 -10.06 -9.72 2.85
N LYS A 5 -9.48 -8.77 3.59
CA LYS A 5 -10.07 -8.17 4.79
C LYS A 5 -10.29 -6.68 4.58
N PHE A 6 -11.42 -6.20 5.08
CA PHE A 6 -11.78 -4.78 5.10
C PHE A 6 -11.47 -4.23 6.49
N ILE A 7 -10.55 -3.26 6.57
CA ILE A 7 -10.14 -2.62 7.81
C ILE A 7 -10.75 -1.21 7.84
N PRO A 8 -11.66 -0.92 8.79
CA PRO A 8 -12.19 0.43 8.95
C PRO A 8 -11.07 1.42 9.26
N ALA A 9 -10.81 2.33 8.32
CA ALA A 9 -9.72 3.30 8.40
C ALA A 9 -10.12 4.60 7.70
N ALA A 10 -11.33 5.08 7.98
CA ALA A 10 -11.90 6.20 7.25
C ALA A 10 -11.11 7.50 7.48
N LYS A 11 -10.76 8.19 6.39
CA LYS A 11 -9.91 9.40 6.42
C LYS A 11 -10.34 10.36 5.31
N ASP A 12 -10.48 11.64 5.64
CA ASP A 12 -10.73 12.69 4.66
C ASP A 12 -9.39 13.16 4.09
N TYR A 13 -9.22 13.06 2.78
CA TYR A 13 -7.99 13.47 2.09
C TYR A 13 -8.05 14.92 1.58
N GLY A 14 -9.18 15.61 1.76
CA GLY A 14 -9.42 16.89 1.11
C GLY A 14 -9.58 16.71 -0.41
N LEU A 15 -9.66 17.82 -1.15
CA LEU A 15 -9.82 17.82 -2.62
C LEU A 15 -11.02 17.00 -3.13
N GLY A 16 -12.04 16.78 -2.30
CA GLY A 16 -13.19 15.93 -2.61
C GLY A 16 -12.87 14.43 -2.64
N GLN A 17 -11.76 14.00 -2.04
CA GLN A 17 -11.36 12.60 -1.90
C GLN A 17 -11.57 12.11 -0.47
N TYR A 18 -11.95 10.83 -0.35
CA TYR A 18 -12.23 10.20 0.93
C TYR A 18 -11.77 8.76 0.91
N ARG A 19 -10.94 8.37 1.87
CA ARG A 19 -10.63 6.96 2.13
C ARG A 19 -11.77 6.35 2.93
N GLN A 20 -12.40 5.33 2.36
CA GLN A 20 -13.46 4.59 3.05
C GLN A 20 -12.88 3.56 4.01
N ALA A 21 -11.79 2.90 3.60
CA ALA A 21 -11.13 1.84 4.36
C ALA A 21 -9.74 1.52 3.79
N VAL A 22 -9.06 0.60 4.47
CA VAL A 22 -7.89 -0.10 3.92
C VAL A 22 -8.28 -1.55 3.67
N ILE A 23 -7.89 -2.06 2.52
CA ILE A 23 -8.06 -3.44 2.11
C ILE A 23 -6.76 -4.17 2.41
N ARG A 24 -6.83 -5.29 3.13
CA ARG A 24 -5.71 -6.21 3.30
C ARG A 24 -5.94 -7.44 2.44
N TYR A 25 -4.90 -7.95 1.81
CA TYR A 25 -4.91 -9.22 1.08
C TYR A 25 -3.49 -9.80 1.01
N ASP A 26 -3.38 -11.04 0.55
CA ASP A 26 -2.09 -11.67 0.31
C ASP A 26 -1.81 -11.79 -1.20
N ALA A 27 -0.64 -11.31 -1.62
CA ALA A 27 -0.12 -11.55 -2.96
C ALA A 27 0.66 -12.86 -2.98
N VAL A 28 0.32 -13.76 -3.92
CA VAL A 28 0.96 -15.08 -4.03
C VAL A 28 1.78 -15.15 -5.31
N LEU A 29 3.09 -15.37 -5.18
CA LEU A 29 4.00 -15.70 -6.27
C LEU A 29 4.34 -17.19 -6.18
N SER A 30 4.23 -17.92 -7.28
CA SER A 30 4.48 -19.36 -7.30
C SER A 30 5.32 -19.79 -8.49
N TRP A 31 6.31 -20.62 -8.22
CA TRP A 31 7.16 -21.30 -9.19
C TRP A 31 7.02 -22.81 -9.00
N ALA A 32 6.31 -23.49 -9.90
CA ALA A 32 6.05 -24.93 -9.79
C ALA A 32 7.27 -25.84 -10.09
N ARG A 33 8.32 -25.30 -10.73
CA ARG A 33 9.54 -26.06 -11.09
C ARG A 33 10.79 -25.17 -10.99
N PHE A 34 11.00 -24.55 -9.83
CA PHE A 34 12.15 -23.69 -9.59
C PHE A 34 13.47 -24.50 -9.67
N PRO A 35 14.40 -24.16 -10.57
CA PRO A 35 15.60 -24.95 -10.82
C PRO A 35 16.72 -24.60 -9.83
N TYR A 36 16.61 -25.09 -8.59
CA TYR A 36 17.49 -24.68 -7.48
C TYR A 36 18.98 -25.08 -7.65
N ARG A 37 19.29 -25.95 -8.61
CA ARG A 37 20.68 -26.28 -9.01
C ARG A 37 21.31 -25.26 -9.95
N LEU A 38 20.49 -24.55 -10.73
CA LEU A 38 20.94 -23.54 -11.71
C LEU A 38 20.85 -22.13 -11.15
N CYS A 39 19.85 -21.89 -10.29
CA CYS A 39 19.62 -20.60 -9.64
C CYS A 39 19.54 -20.81 -8.12
N PRO A 40 20.40 -20.16 -7.32
CA PRO A 40 20.34 -20.30 -5.87
C PRO A 40 19.03 -19.69 -5.34
N PRO A 41 18.21 -20.42 -4.56
CA PRO A 41 17.00 -19.88 -3.93
C PRO A 41 17.26 -18.60 -3.11
N GLN A 42 18.46 -18.45 -2.55
CA GLN A 42 18.87 -17.26 -1.79
C GLN A 42 18.84 -15.99 -2.64
N LEU A 43 19.03 -16.08 -3.96
CA LEU A 43 18.88 -14.93 -4.84
C LEU A 43 17.45 -14.41 -4.82
N LEU A 44 16.46 -15.31 -4.87
CA LEU A 44 15.05 -14.95 -4.83
C LEU A 44 14.70 -14.28 -3.49
N MET A 45 15.22 -14.82 -2.39
CA MET A 45 15.06 -14.21 -1.05
C MET A 45 15.71 -12.83 -0.97
N SER A 46 16.92 -12.67 -1.52
CA SER A 46 17.63 -11.38 -1.54
C SER A 46 16.93 -10.34 -2.40
N LEU A 47 16.34 -10.74 -3.54
CA LEU A 47 15.55 -9.85 -4.39
C LEU A 47 14.28 -9.39 -3.68
N LEU A 48 13.60 -10.30 -2.96
CA LEU A 48 12.46 -9.92 -2.15
C LEU A 48 12.85 -8.94 -1.04
N ALA A 49 13.94 -9.20 -0.33
CA ALA A 49 14.43 -8.31 0.72
C ALA A 49 14.75 -6.91 0.18
N ALA A 50 15.41 -6.80 -0.98
CA ALA A 50 15.68 -5.52 -1.62
C ALA A 50 14.39 -4.80 -2.04
N TRP A 51 13.42 -5.52 -2.61
CA TRP A 51 12.13 -4.93 -2.98
C TRP A 51 11.33 -4.46 -1.76
N LEU A 52 11.37 -5.19 -0.64
CA LEU A 52 10.70 -4.79 0.60
C LEU A 52 11.33 -3.56 1.26
N ASP A 53 12.63 -3.37 1.11
CA ASP A 53 13.36 -2.20 1.60
C ASP A 53 13.00 -0.93 0.82
N ASP A 54 12.79 -1.06 -0.50
CA ASP A 54 12.38 0.04 -1.38
C ASP A 54 10.87 0.31 -1.37
N ALA A 55 10.04 -0.65 -0.94
CA ALA A 55 8.59 -0.53 -0.96
C ALA A 55 8.10 0.43 0.13
N ASP A 56 7.21 1.35 -0.24
CA ASP A 56 6.46 2.14 0.73
C ASP A 56 5.46 1.23 1.47
N ARG A 57 5.75 0.97 2.75
CA ARG A 57 4.93 0.12 3.63
C ARG A 57 4.29 0.91 4.78
N ASP A 58 4.26 2.24 4.72
CA ASP A 58 3.69 3.10 5.76
C ASP A 58 2.22 2.76 6.06
N LEU A 59 1.48 2.33 5.03
CA LEU A 59 0.09 1.91 5.18
C LEU A 59 -0.08 0.64 6.02
N LEU A 60 0.89 -0.31 5.97
CA LEU A 60 0.86 -1.49 6.85
C LEU A 60 1.04 -1.08 8.31
N ASP A 61 1.95 -0.14 8.57
CA ASP A 61 2.20 0.41 9.90
C ASP A 61 0.95 1.12 10.43
N GLU A 62 0.27 1.92 9.59
CA GLU A 62 -0.96 2.64 9.95
C GLU A 62 -2.06 1.69 10.44
N VAL A 63 -2.19 0.51 9.83
CA VAL A 63 -3.22 -0.49 10.20
C VAL A 63 -2.72 -1.55 11.20
N GLY A 64 -1.54 -1.35 11.80
CA GLY A 64 -1.00 -2.22 12.83
C GLY A 64 -0.50 -3.57 12.31
N LEU A 65 0.01 -3.60 11.07
CA LEU A 65 0.54 -4.79 10.39
C LEU A 65 2.03 -4.64 10.06
N SER A 66 2.76 -3.83 10.82
CA SER A 66 4.20 -3.58 10.65
C SER A 66 5.06 -4.85 10.71
N GLU A 67 4.63 -5.84 11.50
CA GLU A 67 5.30 -7.14 11.66
C GLU A 67 4.87 -8.17 10.60
N ALA A 68 4.10 -7.77 9.58
CA ALA A 68 3.63 -8.69 8.55
C ALA A 68 4.76 -9.05 7.58
N GLU A 69 5.40 -10.19 7.87
CA GLU A 69 6.49 -10.76 7.08
C GLU A 69 5.95 -11.64 5.93
N PRO A 70 6.67 -11.67 4.79
CA PRO A 70 6.38 -12.65 3.75
C PRO A 70 6.65 -14.08 4.21
N ASP A 71 5.78 -14.99 3.80
CA ASP A 71 5.88 -16.42 4.09
C ASP A 71 6.40 -17.20 2.87
N TRP A 72 7.30 -18.14 3.12
CA TRP A 72 7.91 -18.98 2.10
C TRP A 72 7.55 -20.44 2.33
N ASP A 73 6.85 -21.02 1.36
CA ASP A 73 6.61 -22.46 1.30
C ASP A 73 7.44 -23.05 0.15
N VAL A 74 8.43 -23.87 0.51
CA VAL A 74 9.34 -24.51 -0.44
C VAL A 74 9.25 -26.02 -0.26
N SER A 75 8.81 -26.70 -1.30
CA SER A 75 8.74 -28.15 -1.36
C SER A 75 9.61 -28.68 -2.50
N VAL A 76 10.52 -29.60 -2.18
CA VAL A 76 11.39 -30.22 -3.18
C VAL A 76 10.58 -31.28 -3.93
N GLU A 77 10.49 -31.14 -5.25
CA GLU A 77 9.77 -32.07 -6.14
C GLU A 77 10.70 -33.23 -6.54
N ASP A 78 11.92 -32.90 -6.94
CA ASP A 78 12.95 -33.86 -7.37
C ASP A 78 14.38 -33.33 -7.10
N GLU A 79 15.41 -34.07 -7.56
CA GLU A 79 16.82 -33.72 -7.35
C GLU A 79 17.27 -32.42 -8.06
N GLU A 80 16.42 -31.87 -8.95
CA GLU A 80 16.72 -30.70 -9.78
C GLU A 80 15.77 -29.51 -9.54
N THR A 81 14.54 -29.77 -9.09
CA THR A 81 13.46 -28.79 -9.02
C THR A 81 12.67 -28.79 -7.71
N ALA A 82 12.18 -27.61 -7.34
CA ALA A 82 11.33 -27.40 -6.18
C ALA A 82 10.12 -26.54 -6.57
N THR A 83 8.99 -26.79 -5.91
CA THR A 83 7.87 -25.85 -5.89
C THR A 83 8.18 -24.79 -4.83
N VAL A 84 8.15 -23.52 -5.23
CA VAL A 84 8.33 -22.36 -4.35
C VAL A 84 7.06 -21.54 -4.40
N VAL A 85 6.47 -21.27 -3.24
CA VAL A 85 5.33 -20.38 -3.07
C VAL A 85 5.74 -19.30 -2.08
N LEU A 86 5.57 -18.05 -2.48
CA LEU A 86 5.82 -16.87 -1.67
C LEU A 86 4.48 -16.17 -1.47
N THR A 87 4.11 -15.96 -0.22
CA THR A 87 2.92 -15.20 0.18
C THR A 87 3.37 -13.89 0.82
N VAL A 88 2.99 -12.77 0.22
CA VAL A 88 3.36 -11.43 0.70
C VAL A 88 2.11 -10.73 1.22
N PRO A 89 2.07 -10.32 2.51
CA PRO A 89 0.99 -9.51 3.05
C PRO A 89 0.99 -8.11 2.44
N MET A 90 -0.14 -7.72 1.85
CA MET A 90 -0.34 -6.44 1.18
C MET A 90 -1.51 -5.67 1.79
N VAL A 91 -1.45 -4.35 1.65
CA VAL A 91 -2.54 -3.44 1.99
C VAL A 91 -2.68 -2.36 0.91
N GLU A 92 -3.91 -1.92 0.67
CA GLU A 92 -4.24 -0.87 -0.29
C GLU A 92 -5.35 0.04 0.26
N GLU A 93 -5.31 1.31 -0.10
CA GLU A 93 -6.36 2.25 0.29
C GLU A 93 -7.58 2.10 -0.63
N LEU A 94 -8.78 2.02 -0.03
CA LEU A 94 -10.03 2.14 -0.76
C LEU A 94 -10.47 3.61 -0.75
N VAL A 95 -10.06 4.35 -1.77
CA VAL A 95 -10.32 5.78 -1.89
C VAL A 95 -11.40 6.05 -2.95
N ILE A 96 -12.26 7.00 -2.63
CA ILE A 96 -13.29 7.51 -3.53
C ILE A 96 -13.14 9.01 -3.72
N ARG A 97 -13.58 9.50 -4.87
CA ARG A 97 -13.65 10.93 -5.18
C ARG A 97 -15.05 11.29 -5.68
N GLN A 98 -15.53 12.48 -5.33
CA GLN A 98 -16.81 12.98 -5.83
C GLN A 98 -16.78 13.07 -7.36
N ASP A 99 -17.80 12.50 -7.99
CA ASP A 99 -17.99 12.41 -9.44
C ASP A 99 -19.48 12.29 -9.71
N GLU A 100 -20.07 13.29 -10.37
CA GLU A 100 -21.52 13.33 -10.69
C GLU A 100 -21.99 12.09 -11.46
N ASN A 101 -21.11 11.48 -12.25
CA ASN A 101 -21.40 10.27 -13.03
C ASN A 101 -20.92 8.99 -12.34
N GLY A 102 -20.33 9.10 -11.16
CA GLY A 102 -19.69 8.01 -10.45
C GLY A 102 -20.68 6.92 -10.01
N ALA A 103 -20.20 5.68 -9.94
CA ALA A 103 -21.06 4.52 -9.69
C ALA A 103 -21.53 4.38 -8.24
N ILE A 104 -20.91 5.10 -7.30
CA ILE A 104 -21.09 4.92 -5.85
C ILE A 104 -22.02 6.02 -5.30
N PRO A 105 -23.25 5.69 -4.86
CA PRO A 105 -24.12 6.65 -4.20
C PRO A 105 -23.79 6.72 -2.70
N TRP A 106 -23.36 7.89 -2.21
CA TRP A 106 -23.04 8.08 -0.80
C TRP A 106 -23.28 9.52 -0.34
N ARG A 107 -23.96 9.68 0.82
CA ARG A 107 -24.30 10.97 1.43
C ARG A 107 -25.05 11.96 0.51
N GLY A 108 -25.87 11.45 -0.40
CA GLY A 108 -26.63 12.28 -1.35
C GLY A 108 -25.85 12.69 -2.61
N GLU A 109 -24.57 12.33 -2.68
CA GLU A 109 -23.67 12.62 -3.80
C GLU A 109 -23.28 11.33 -4.55
N ARG A 110 -22.64 11.50 -5.71
CA ARG A 110 -22.10 10.41 -6.53
C ARG A 110 -20.57 10.42 -6.48
N TRP A 111 -19.98 9.23 -6.45
CA TRP A 111 -18.55 9.03 -6.25
C TRP A 111 -18.00 7.93 -7.18
N SER A 112 -16.72 8.03 -7.51
CA SER A 112 -15.96 7.04 -8.25
C SER A 112 -14.77 6.55 -7.42
N LEU A 113 -14.30 5.33 -7.69
CA LEU A 113 -13.02 4.85 -7.14
C LEU A 113 -11.89 5.74 -7.67
N ALA A 114 -10.91 6.01 -6.84
CA ALA A 114 -9.76 6.85 -7.19
C ALA A 114 -8.49 6.34 -6.51
N ASP A 115 -7.35 6.59 -7.16
CA ASP A 115 -6.06 6.54 -6.48
C ASP A 115 -5.89 7.83 -5.67
N PRO A 116 -5.36 7.76 -4.43
CA PRO A 116 -5.21 8.94 -3.57
C PRO A 116 -4.24 9.97 -4.18
N GLU A 117 -4.74 11.17 -4.42
CA GLU A 117 -3.90 12.32 -4.78
C GLU A 117 -3.60 13.16 -3.53
N ILE A 118 -2.34 13.16 -3.08
CA ILE A 118 -1.88 13.90 -1.91
C ILE A 118 -1.17 15.17 -2.35
N TRP A 119 -1.67 16.34 -1.93
CA TRP A 119 -1.00 17.62 -2.14
C TRP A 119 -0.26 18.04 -0.87
N THR A 120 1.07 18.09 -0.94
CA THR A 120 1.89 18.62 0.15
C THR A 120 1.99 20.14 0.04
N ALA A 121 1.54 20.88 1.06
CA ALA A 121 1.71 22.32 1.12
C ALA A 121 3.19 22.67 1.38
N LEU A 122 3.84 23.28 0.38
CA LEU A 122 5.26 23.64 0.44
C LEU A 122 5.52 24.95 1.22
N THR A 123 4.50 25.79 1.42
CA THR A 123 4.62 27.10 2.09
C THR A 123 3.37 27.44 2.87
N ALA A 124 3.52 28.08 4.03
CA ALA A 124 2.42 28.65 4.81
C ALA A 124 2.77 30.06 5.31
N SER A 125 1.76 30.93 5.42
CA SER A 125 1.88 32.27 6.01
C SER A 125 1.06 32.33 7.29
N ILE A 126 1.70 32.72 8.41
CA ILE A 126 1.04 32.83 9.72
C ILE A 126 0.82 34.31 10.03
N PHE A 127 -0.44 34.69 10.22
CA PHE A 127 -0.82 36.03 10.67
C PHE A 127 -1.11 35.99 12.18
N SER A 128 -0.29 36.70 12.96
CA SER A 128 -0.57 37.05 14.37
C SER A 128 -1.49 38.28 14.40
N VAL A 129 -1.79 38.86 15.56
CA VAL A 129 -2.70 40.02 15.76
C VAL A 129 -2.17 41.35 15.17
N ASP A 130 -1.29 41.28 14.16
CA ASP A 130 -1.08 42.33 13.17
C ASP A 130 -1.13 41.73 11.76
N GLU A 131 -1.71 42.48 10.83
CA GLU A 131 -2.03 42.11 9.45
C GLU A 131 -0.81 41.82 8.55
N THR A 132 0.39 41.76 9.12
CA THR A 132 1.64 41.76 8.35
C THR A 132 2.20 40.37 8.05
N GLY A 133 1.87 39.34 8.84
CA GLY A 133 2.20 37.92 8.59
C GLY A 133 3.69 37.57 8.42
N ALA A 134 4.22 36.64 9.22
CA ALA A 134 5.62 36.22 9.06
C ALA A 134 5.74 35.04 8.07
N PRO A 135 6.66 35.09 7.06
CA PRO A 135 6.91 33.96 6.17
C PRO A 135 7.66 32.84 6.91
N VAL A 136 7.19 31.60 6.76
CA VAL A 136 7.93 30.41 7.19
C VAL A 136 8.46 29.73 5.94
N SER A 137 9.75 29.92 5.65
CA SER A 137 10.49 29.13 4.68
C SER A 137 11.13 27.94 5.40
N GLY A 138 10.72 26.72 5.04
CA GLY A 138 11.49 25.51 5.36
C GLY A 138 12.47 25.25 4.23
N GLU A 139 13.78 25.28 4.51
CA GLU A 139 14.79 24.71 3.63
C GLU A 139 14.84 23.19 3.85
N ILE A 140 14.91 22.43 2.74
CA ILE A 140 15.09 20.96 2.71
C ILE A 140 16.59 20.66 2.86
#